data_AF-A0AA43CIT8-F1
#
_entry.id   AF-A0AA43CIT8-F1
#
_cell.length_a   1.000
_cell.length_b   1.000
_cell.length_c   1.000
_cell.angle_alpha   90.00
_cell.angle_beta   90.00
_cell.angle_gamma   90.00
#
_symmetry.space_group_name_H-M   'P 1'
#
loop_
_entity.id
_entity.type
_entity.pdbx_description
1 polymer ?
#
loop_
_entity_poly.entity_id
_entity_poly.type
_entity_poly.pdbx_seq_one_letter_code
_entity_poly.pdbx_strand_id
1 'polypeptide(L)'
;MPKIIYTQTDEAPALATRSFLPIVQAFTRSAEIEIETKDISLAGRILAVFPDMLPKDKQQPNDLAELGELVKNPEACIIKLPNISASIPQLKEAIEELQEKGYPVPDYPEDPKTAQETEIKNRYDKIKGSAVNPVLREGNSDRRAPKPIKNYAKKNPHHMGEWSRSSESNVASMPAGDFRHNEKSITLDQATSVRIELTDSSGSKQQLKNGIVLQAGEIIDASVLEKKSLLDFLSEALEQAKNKNILFSAHLKATMMKVSDPIIFGHIVRTYFHQVFEQFGEQLDSIGYDANDGLESLYNGLGQLGEADQTAIKNAIQLAMDEGPDLAMVNSDKGITNLHVPSDIIIDASMPSMIRNSGQMWNKDGESQDTLAIIPDSSYSGIYQTTIDFCRENGAFDPTTMGTVPNVGLMAQKAEEYGSHDKTFEIPKNGMVNVIDENSGANLLSHAVQIGDIWRMCQVKDAPVRDWVKLA
;
A
#
# COMPACT_ATOMS: atom_id res chain seq x y z
N MET A 1 25.41 -7.06 -29.29
CA MET A 1 24.20 -7.90 -29.32
C MET A 1 23.08 -7.14 -28.64
N PRO A 2 21.83 -7.23 -29.13
CA PRO A 2 20.66 -6.78 -28.39
C PRO A 2 20.59 -7.49 -27.04
N LYS A 3 20.31 -6.72 -25.97
CA LYS A 3 20.25 -7.23 -24.60
C LYS A 3 18.82 -7.18 -24.09
N ILE A 4 18.41 -8.24 -23.43
CA ILE A 4 17.18 -8.27 -22.63
C ILE A 4 17.60 -8.45 -21.17
N ILE A 5 17.15 -7.55 -20.32
CA ILE A 5 17.36 -7.68 -18.87
C ILE A 5 16.22 -8.51 -18.28
N TYR A 6 16.57 -9.55 -17.54
CA TYR A 6 15.64 -10.43 -16.84
C TYR A 6 15.80 -10.23 -15.33
N THR A 7 14.76 -9.73 -14.66
CA THR A 7 14.86 -9.45 -13.22
C THR A 7 14.83 -10.72 -12.40
N GLN A 8 15.77 -10.87 -11.47
CA GLN A 8 15.68 -11.83 -10.37
C GLN A 8 14.95 -11.16 -9.21
N THR A 9 13.93 -11.83 -8.69
CA THR A 9 13.03 -11.28 -7.68
C THR A 9 12.92 -12.24 -6.48
N ASP A 10 11.75 -12.34 -5.88
CA ASP A 10 11.52 -13.02 -4.60
C ASP A 10 10.57 -14.22 -4.78
N GLU A 11 10.51 -15.09 -3.78
CA GLU A 11 9.46 -16.11 -3.60
C GLU A 11 9.22 -17.01 -4.84
N ALA A 12 7.94 -17.24 -5.19
CA ALA A 12 7.57 -18.12 -6.28
C ALA A 12 8.13 -17.67 -7.67
N PRO A 13 8.09 -16.38 -8.05
CA PRO A 13 8.74 -15.91 -9.27
C PRO A 13 10.25 -16.19 -9.31
N ALA A 14 10.96 -16.09 -8.18
CA ALA A 14 12.38 -16.43 -8.10
C ALA A 14 12.62 -17.92 -8.36
N LEU A 15 11.81 -18.80 -7.76
CA LEU A 15 11.86 -20.24 -7.98
C LEU A 15 11.56 -20.60 -9.45
N ALA A 16 10.52 -20.02 -10.03
CA ALA A 16 10.18 -20.22 -11.44
C ALA A 16 11.31 -19.78 -12.37
N THR A 17 11.98 -18.67 -12.05
CA THR A 17 13.13 -18.16 -12.80
C THR A 17 14.29 -19.15 -12.83
N ARG A 18 14.57 -19.86 -11.72
CA ARG A 18 15.62 -20.89 -11.68
C ARG A 18 15.42 -22.01 -12.71
N SER A 19 14.16 -22.36 -12.99
CA SER A 19 13.80 -23.38 -13.99
C SER A 19 13.72 -22.81 -15.41
N PHE A 20 13.06 -21.66 -15.56
CA PHE A 20 12.68 -21.13 -16.87
C PHE A 20 13.78 -20.31 -17.55
N LEU A 21 14.60 -19.57 -16.80
CA LEU A 21 15.63 -18.69 -17.37
C LEU A 21 16.67 -19.45 -18.22
N PRO A 22 17.19 -20.63 -17.80
CA PRO A 22 18.10 -21.41 -18.65
C PRO A 22 17.49 -21.79 -20.00
N ILE A 23 16.18 -22.06 -20.05
CA ILE A 23 15.45 -22.36 -21.27
C ILE A 23 15.41 -21.11 -22.16
N VAL A 24 15.00 -19.96 -21.61
CA VAL A 24 14.97 -18.69 -22.35
C VAL A 24 16.35 -18.36 -22.94
N GLN A 25 17.41 -18.49 -22.14
CA GLN A 25 18.81 -18.28 -22.56
C GLN A 25 19.26 -19.24 -23.66
N ALA A 26 18.81 -20.51 -23.64
CA ALA A 26 19.16 -21.47 -24.68
C ALA A 26 18.50 -21.14 -26.02
N PHE A 27 17.23 -20.75 -26.00
CA PHE A 27 16.48 -20.40 -27.23
C PHE A 27 16.98 -19.09 -27.85
N THR A 28 17.22 -18.06 -27.03
CA THR A 28 17.59 -16.71 -27.49
C THR A 28 19.01 -16.62 -28.05
N ARG A 29 19.92 -17.52 -27.66
CA ARG A 29 21.27 -17.64 -28.24
C ARG A 29 21.26 -17.82 -29.75
N SER A 30 20.29 -18.57 -30.29
CA SER A 30 20.18 -18.79 -31.74
C SER A 30 19.85 -17.53 -32.54
N ALA A 31 19.33 -16.50 -31.88
CA ALA A 31 19.00 -15.19 -32.45
C ALA A 31 20.02 -14.10 -32.05
N GLU A 32 21.15 -14.47 -31.45
CA GLU A 32 22.19 -13.53 -30.97
C GLU A 32 21.64 -12.48 -29.99
N ILE A 33 20.64 -12.87 -29.18
CA ILE A 33 20.08 -12.05 -28.10
C ILE A 33 20.72 -12.48 -26.79
N GLU A 34 21.30 -11.51 -26.09
CA GLU A 34 21.92 -11.73 -24.79
C GLU A 34 20.88 -11.49 -23.68
N ILE A 35 20.77 -12.45 -22.75
CA ILE A 35 19.95 -12.30 -21.55
C ILE A 35 20.85 -12.01 -20.36
N GLU A 36 20.78 -10.79 -19.84
CA GLU A 36 21.45 -10.39 -18.60
C GLU A 36 20.47 -10.41 -17.44
N THR A 37 20.97 -10.68 -16.24
CA THR A 37 20.14 -10.68 -15.03
C THR A 37 20.46 -9.48 -14.16
N LYS A 38 19.42 -8.92 -13.54
CA LYS A 38 19.53 -7.89 -12.51
C LYS A 38 18.79 -8.33 -11.26
N ASP A 39 19.47 -8.35 -10.11
CA ASP A 39 18.90 -8.76 -8.83
C ASP A 39 18.21 -7.56 -8.16
N ILE A 40 16.90 -7.64 -8.08
CA ILE A 40 16.05 -6.67 -7.40
C ILE A 40 15.25 -7.31 -6.26
N SER A 41 15.67 -8.49 -5.80
CA SER A 41 15.13 -9.14 -4.60
C SER A 41 15.27 -8.25 -3.37
N LEU A 42 14.50 -8.53 -2.32
CA LEU A 42 14.59 -7.80 -1.06
C LEU A 42 16.00 -7.91 -0.46
N ALA A 43 16.53 -9.12 -0.34
CA ALA A 43 17.91 -9.36 0.11
C ALA A 43 18.92 -8.64 -0.80
N GLY A 44 18.72 -8.73 -2.12
CA GLY A 44 19.39 -7.97 -3.18
C GLY A 44 19.59 -6.50 -2.81
N ARG A 45 18.46 -5.85 -2.55
CA ARG A 45 18.39 -4.40 -2.28
C ARG A 45 18.93 -4.03 -0.91
N ILE A 46 18.77 -4.89 0.11
CA ILE A 46 19.35 -4.66 1.46
C ILE A 46 20.87 -4.56 1.35
N LEU A 47 21.54 -5.55 0.76
CA LEU A 47 23.00 -5.54 0.67
C LEU A 47 23.51 -4.36 -0.18
N ALA A 48 22.79 -3.98 -1.23
CA ALA A 48 23.17 -2.87 -2.12
C ALA A 48 23.13 -1.48 -1.45
N VAL A 49 22.41 -1.30 -0.34
CA VAL A 49 22.34 -0.01 0.39
C VAL A 49 23.27 0.07 1.61
N PHE A 50 23.99 -1.02 1.93
CA PHE A 50 25.01 -1.06 2.99
C PHE A 50 26.40 -1.52 2.50
N PRO A 51 26.89 -1.10 1.31
CA PRO A 51 28.18 -1.57 0.82
C PRO A 51 29.34 -1.16 1.73
N ASP A 52 29.22 -0.02 2.40
CA ASP A 52 30.17 0.54 3.38
C ASP A 52 30.26 -0.27 4.69
N MET A 53 29.24 -1.07 5.00
CA MET A 53 29.20 -1.93 6.20
C MET A 53 29.48 -3.41 5.87
N LEU A 54 29.66 -3.75 4.60
CA LEU A 54 29.90 -5.11 4.13
C LEU A 54 31.37 -5.34 3.75
N PRO A 55 31.93 -6.54 4.06
CA PRO A 55 33.18 -6.99 3.46
C PRO A 55 33.12 -6.97 1.93
N LYS A 56 34.24 -6.68 1.26
CA LYS A 56 34.28 -6.52 -0.22
C LYS A 56 33.74 -7.73 -0.99
N ASP A 57 33.94 -8.94 -0.46
CA ASP A 57 33.46 -10.21 -1.02
C ASP A 57 31.96 -10.45 -0.80
N LYS A 58 31.31 -9.65 0.05
CA LYS A 58 29.87 -9.68 0.35
C LYS A 58 29.10 -8.48 -0.19
N GLN A 59 29.79 -7.56 -0.85
CA GLN A 59 29.17 -6.43 -1.54
C GLN A 59 28.60 -6.88 -2.89
N GLN A 60 27.53 -6.23 -3.32
CA GLN A 60 26.93 -6.45 -4.63
C GLN A 60 26.48 -5.13 -5.26
N PRO A 61 26.39 -5.06 -6.61
CA PRO A 61 25.99 -3.85 -7.30
C PRO A 61 24.57 -3.42 -6.92
N ASN A 62 24.30 -2.11 -7.04
CA ASN A 62 22.96 -1.58 -6.88
C ASN A 62 22.20 -1.70 -8.21
N ASP A 63 21.77 -2.92 -8.52
CA ASP A 63 21.09 -3.26 -9.76
C ASP A 63 19.77 -2.48 -9.96
N LEU A 64 19.07 -2.10 -8.90
CA LEU A 64 17.89 -1.25 -9.01
C LEU A 64 18.23 0.17 -9.48
N ALA A 65 19.32 0.75 -8.97
CA ALA A 65 19.79 2.06 -9.43
C ALA A 65 20.24 2.00 -10.89
N GLU A 66 20.98 0.95 -11.28
CA GLU A 66 21.39 0.74 -12.68
C GLU A 66 20.19 0.57 -13.62
N LEU A 67 19.18 -0.20 -13.21
CA LEU A 67 17.94 -0.32 -13.97
C LEU A 67 17.19 1.01 -14.08
N GLY A 68 17.22 1.85 -13.03
CA GLY A 68 16.62 3.19 -13.03
C GLY A 68 17.25 4.15 -14.04
N GLU A 69 18.55 4.02 -14.31
CA GLU A 69 19.18 4.74 -15.42
C GLU A 69 18.91 4.08 -16.76
N LEU A 70 18.89 2.74 -16.81
CA LEU A 70 18.63 2.01 -18.05
C LEU A 70 17.27 2.33 -18.64
N VAL A 71 16.20 2.42 -17.84
CA VAL A 71 14.83 2.69 -18.34
C VAL A 71 14.67 4.03 -19.04
N LYS A 72 15.64 4.95 -18.90
CA LYS A 72 15.66 6.24 -19.59
C LYS A 72 16.29 6.15 -20.98
N ASN A 73 16.91 5.01 -21.32
CA ASN A 73 17.56 4.78 -22.60
C ASN A 73 16.60 4.13 -23.60
N PRO A 74 16.64 4.52 -24.89
CA PRO A 74 15.75 3.98 -25.90
C PRO A 74 15.99 2.49 -26.20
N GLU A 75 17.17 1.95 -25.88
CA GLU A 75 17.51 0.53 -26.06
C GLU A 75 17.02 -0.37 -24.90
N ALA A 76 16.39 0.20 -23.87
CA ALA A 76 15.95 -0.56 -22.70
C ALA A 76 14.93 -1.64 -23.06
N CYS A 77 15.27 -2.91 -22.81
CA CYS A 77 14.35 -4.04 -22.93
C CYS A 77 14.41 -4.88 -21.66
N ILE A 78 13.37 -4.79 -20.82
CA ILE A 78 13.35 -5.38 -19.49
C ILE A 78 12.14 -6.30 -19.35
N ILE A 79 12.38 -7.54 -18.93
CA ILE A 79 11.37 -8.48 -18.44
C ILE A 79 11.33 -8.38 -16.92
N LYS A 80 10.30 -7.70 -16.41
CA LYS A 80 10.07 -7.48 -14.97
C LYS A 80 9.10 -8.51 -14.41
N LEU A 81 9.57 -9.32 -13.47
CA LEU A 81 8.76 -10.29 -12.71
C LEU A 81 8.20 -9.66 -11.44
N PRO A 82 7.13 -10.20 -10.81
CA PRO A 82 6.67 -9.73 -9.49
C PRO A 82 7.77 -9.83 -8.42
N ASN A 83 7.81 -8.85 -7.51
CA ASN A 83 8.78 -8.76 -6.41
C ASN A 83 8.08 -8.26 -5.12
N ILE A 84 8.71 -8.49 -3.97
CA ILE A 84 8.20 -8.06 -2.67
C ILE A 84 8.21 -6.54 -2.55
N SER A 85 7.09 -5.97 -2.07
CA SER A 85 7.01 -4.61 -1.52
C SER A 85 6.99 -4.71 0.01
N ALA A 86 8.17 -4.74 0.61
CA ALA A 86 8.37 -5.29 1.96
C ALA A 86 7.64 -4.50 3.05
N SER A 87 6.88 -5.20 3.89
CA SER A 87 6.44 -4.70 5.19
C SER A 87 7.64 -4.62 6.17
N ILE A 88 7.43 -4.02 7.35
CA ILE A 88 8.47 -3.99 8.39
C ILE A 88 8.82 -5.42 8.87
N PRO A 89 7.85 -6.31 9.17
CA PRO A 89 8.14 -7.70 9.54
C PRO A 89 8.98 -8.43 8.48
N GLN A 90 8.57 -8.37 7.20
CA GLN A 90 9.32 -9.01 6.11
C GLN A 90 10.74 -8.46 5.96
N LEU A 91 10.93 -7.16 6.21
CA LEU A 91 12.24 -6.55 6.20
C LEU A 91 13.12 -7.10 7.34
N LYS A 92 12.58 -7.18 8.57
CA LYS A 92 13.30 -7.72 9.73
C LYS A 92 13.69 -9.18 9.53
N GLU A 93 12.78 -10.02 9.03
CA GLU A 93 13.07 -11.43 8.71
C GLU A 93 14.19 -11.56 7.66
N ALA A 94 14.16 -10.73 6.61
CA ALA A 94 15.22 -10.74 5.60
C ALA A 94 16.58 -10.25 6.16
N ILE A 95 16.58 -9.30 7.09
CA ILE A 95 17.79 -8.84 7.79
C ILE A 95 18.35 -9.99 8.64
N GLU A 96 17.51 -10.65 9.43
CA GLU A 96 17.89 -11.79 10.28
C GLU A 96 18.48 -12.93 9.44
N GLU A 97 17.81 -13.33 8.35
CA GLU A 97 18.31 -14.38 7.45
C GLU A 97 19.68 -14.02 6.83
N LEU A 98 19.88 -12.74 6.47
CA LEU A 98 21.17 -12.26 5.96
C LEU A 98 22.26 -12.31 7.05
N GLN A 99 21.94 -11.90 8.28
CA GLN A 99 22.86 -11.94 9.42
C GLN A 99 23.26 -13.37 9.77
N GLU A 100 22.32 -14.32 9.77
CA GLU A 100 22.59 -15.75 9.96
C GLU A 100 23.53 -16.32 8.88
N LYS A 101 23.42 -15.81 7.65
CA LYS A 101 24.34 -16.12 6.54
C LYS A 101 25.65 -15.34 6.59
N GLY A 102 25.87 -14.59 7.67
CA GLY A 102 27.10 -13.87 8.00
C GLY A 102 27.26 -12.53 7.29
N TYR A 103 26.21 -11.95 6.70
CA TYR A 103 26.24 -10.58 6.19
C TYR A 103 26.04 -9.61 7.36
N PRO A 104 27.04 -8.78 7.73
CA PRO A 104 26.95 -7.90 8.90
C PRO A 104 26.13 -6.63 8.61
N VAL A 105 24.91 -6.79 8.07
CA VAL A 105 23.97 -5.68 7.89
C VAL A 105 23.39 -5.26 9.25
N PRO A 106 23.18 -3.96 9.49
CA PRO A 106 22.64 -3.49 10.77
C PRO A 106 21.17 -3.86 10.92
N ASP A 107 20.71 -3.99 12.16
CA ASP A 107 19.28 -4.14 12.48
C ASP A 107 18.48 -2.92 12.01
N TYR A 108 17.18 -3.11 11.80
CA TYR A 108 16.26 -2.00 11.51
C TYR A 108 15.86 -1.30 12.83
N PRO A 109 16.23 -0.03 13.05
CA PRO A 109 15.87 0.68 14.28
C PRO A 109 14.47 1.28 14.14
N GLU A 110 13.52 0.78 14.93
CA GLU A 110 12.14 1.25 14.93
C GLU A 110 12.02 2.66 15.50
N ASP A 111 12.67 2.90 16.64
CA ASP A 111 12.68 4.18 17.34
C ASP A 111 14.13 4.69 17.47
N PRO A 112 14.68 5.31 16.41
CA PRO A 112 16.08 5.71 16.38
C PRO A 112 16.36 6.82 17.41
N LYS A 113 17.33 6.59 18.29
CA LYS A 113 17.77 7.55 19.33
C LYS A 113 19.06 8.27 18.95
N THR A 114 19.79 7.76 17.98
CA THR A 114 21.06 8.31 17.51
C THR A 114 21.01 8.74 16.04
N ALA A 115 21.95 9.62 15.65
CA ALA A 115 22.11 10.01 14.25
C ALA A 115 22.43 8.82 13.34
N GLN A 116 23.20 7.84 13.85
CA GLN A 116 23.55 6.63 13.12
C GLN A 116 22.31 5.73 12.91
N GLU A 117 21.51 5.50 13.94
CA GLU A 117 20.25 4.74 13.80
C GLU A 117 19.28 5.45 12.84
N THR A 118 19.20 6.78 12.91
CA THR A 118 18.39 7.57 11.97
C THR A 118 18.87 7.39 10.53
N GLU A 119 20.18 7.38 10.30
CA GLU A 119 20.75 7.12 8.97
C GLU A 119 20.43 5.70 8.47
N ILE A 120 20.61 4.68 9.33
CA ILE A 120 20.30 3.28 9.01
C ILE A 120 18.82 3.13 8.65
N LYS A 121 17.93 3.70 9.48
CA LYS A 121 16.49 3.73 9.22
C LYS A 121 16.18 4.34 7.87
N ASN A 122 16.76 5.50 7.57
CA ASN A 122 16.56 6.21 6.31
C ASN A 122 17.03 5.40 5.08
N ARG A 123 18.08 4.57 5.21
CA ARG A 123 18.53 3.67 4.14
C ARG A 123 17.52 2.54 3.92
N TYR A 124 17.05 1.90 5.00
CA TYR A 124 16.01 0.86 4.93
C TYR A 124 14.67 1.39 4.40
N ASP A 125 14.26 2.59 4.83
CA ASP A 125 12.99 3.22 4.44
C ASP A 125 12.91 3.54 2.93
N LYS A 126 14.05 3.59 2.24
CA LYS A 126 14.14 3.71 0.78
C LYS A 126 13.89 2.39 0.04
N ILE A 127 14.08 1.25 0.71
CA ILE A 127 13.94 -0.08 0.09
C ILE A 127 12.73 -0.87 0.61
N LYS A 128 12.11 -0.48 1.73
CA LYS A 128 10.82 -1.05 2.16
C LYS A 128 9.65 -0.50 1.33
N GLY A 129 8.51 -1.19 1.35
CA GLY A 129 7.34 -0.88 0.54
C GLY A 129 7.61 -1.03 -0.98
N SER A 130 6.81 -0.36 -1.81
CA SER A 130 6.95 -0.42 -3.27
C SER A 130 8.15 0.41 -3.79
N ALA A 131 9.38 -0.03 -3.51
CA ALA A 131 10.60 0.67 -3.92
C ALA A 131 10.98 0.46 -5.40
N VAL A 132 10.62 -0.67 -6.00
CA VAL A 132 11.07 -1.04 -7.36
C VAL A 132 10.21 -0.40 -8.45
N ASN A 133 8.88 -0.54 -8.37
CA ASN A 133 7.98 -0.07 -9.43
C ASN A 133 8.13 1.44 -9.77
N PRO A 134 8.26 2.35 -8.78
CA PRO A 134 8.42 3.78 -9.06
C PRO A 134 9.74 4.16 -9.74
N VAL A 135 10.73 3.25 -9.74
CA VAL A 135 12.01 3.44 -10.44
C VAL A 135 11.92 2.94 -11.88
N LEU A 136 11.20 1.84 -12.12
CA LEU A 136 11.15 1.21 -13.44
C LEU A 136 10.05 1.75 -14.36
N ARG A 137 9.01 2.39 -13.80
CA ARG A 137 7.84 2.88 -14.55
C ARG A 137 8.08 4.29 -15.09
N GLU A 138 8.96 4.41 -16.07
CA GLU A 138 9.21 5.65 -16.84
C GLU A 138 8.31 5.76 -18.10
N GLY A 139 7.22 5.00 -18.15
CA GLY A 139 6.21 5.04 -19.20
C GLY A 139 4.84 4.62 -18.66
N ASN A 140 3.78 4.89 -19.44
CA ASN A 140 2.42 4.54 -19.07
C ASN A 140 2.09 3.07 -19.33
N SER A 141 0.96 2.60 -18.80
CA SER A 141 0.61 1.18 -18.75
C SER A 141 -0.38 0.78 -19.85
N ASP A 142 0.00 -0.10 -20.77
CA ASP A 142 -0.94 -0.94 -21.54
C ASP A 142 -1.11 -2.29 -20.84
N ARG A 143 -2.29 -2.54 -20.26
CA ARG A 143 -2.63 -3.83 -19.64
C ARG A 143 -3.89 -4.41 -20.27
N ARG A 144 -3.76 -5.64 -20.76
CA ARG A 144 -4.86 -6.37 -21.40
C ARG A 144 -4.63 -7.86 -21.37
N ALA A 145 -5.71 -8.63 -21.28
CA ALA A 145 -5.66 -10.07 -21.44
C ALA A 145 -5.41 -10.45 -22.92
N PRO A 146 -4.37 -11.24 -23.23
CA PRO A 146 -4.14 -11.68 -24.60
C PRO A 146 -5.31 -12.54 -25.12
N LYS A 147 -5.65 -12.41 -26.41
CA LYS A 147 -6.75 -13.16 -27.04
C LYS A 147 -6.69 -14.68 -26.81
N PRO A 148 -5.51 -15.36 -26.88
CA PRO A 148 -5.42 -16.79 -26.56
C PRO A 148 -5.84 -17.12 -25.13
N ILE A 149 -5.46 -16.28 -24.15
CA ILE A 149 -5.83 -16.45 -22.74
C ILE A 149 -7.33 -16.23 -22.54
N LYS A 150 -7.92 -15.19 -23.18
CA LYS A 150 -9.38 -14.99 -23.13
C LYS A 150 -10.15 -16.16 -23.75
N ASN A 151 -9.70 -16.68 -24.89
CA ASN A 151 -10.31 -17.85 -25.52
C ASN A 151 -10.18 -19.12 -24.67
N TYR A 152 -9.06 -19.28 -23.97
CA TYR A 152 -8.87 -20.37 -23.01
C TYR A 152 -9.88 -20.26 -21.86
N ALA A 153 -10.04 -19.08 -21.27
CA ALA A 153 -11.01 -18.85 -20.18
C ALA A 153 -12.46 -19.09 -20.64
N LYS A 154 -12.79 -18.81 -21.90
CA LYS A 154 -14.13 -19.14 -22.45
C LYS A 154 -14.37 -20.65 -22.56
N LYS A 155 -13.34 -21.42 -22.90
CA LYS A 155 -13.42 -22.89 -23.05
C LYS A 155 -13.29 -23.62 -21.71
N ASN A 156 -12.62 -22.98 -20.75
CA ASN A 156 -12.35 -23.51 -19.42
C ASN A 156 -12.75 -22.44 -18.39
N PRO A 157 -14.06 -22.20 -18.20
CA PRO A 157 -14.53 -21.17 -17.28
C PRO A 157 -14.10 -21.50 -15.87
N HIS A 158 -13.51 -20.52 -15.20
CA HIS A 158 -13.20 -20.61 -13.78
C HIS A 158 -14.47 -20.39 -12.95
N HIS A 159 -14.47 -20.91 -11.72
CA HIS A 159 -15.59 -20.75 -10.81
C HIS A 159 -15.89 -19.26 -10.54
N MET A 160 -17.18 -18.92 -10.57
CA MET A 160 -17.75 -17.62 -10.20
C MET A 160 -18.87 -17.93 -9.21
N GLY A 161 -18.79 -17.39 -7.99
CA GLY A 161 -19.80 -17.60 -6.96
C GLY A 161 -21.14 -16.97 -7.35
N GLU A 162 -22.24 -17.65 -7.04
CA GLU A 162 -23.58 -17.15 -7.34
C GLU A 162 -23.90 -15.89 -6.54
N TRP A 163 -24.54 -14.91 -7.17
CA TRP A 163 -24.95 -13.68 -6.50
C TRP A 163 -26.43 -13.71 -6.17
N SER A 164 -26.76 -13.47 -4.90
CA SER A 164 -28.14 -13.30 -4.45
C SER A 164 -28.58 -11.85 -4.54
N ARG A 165 -29.81 -11.62 -5.02
CA ARG A 165 -30.48 -10.31 -4.96
C ARG A 165 -30.68 -9.81 -3.52
N SER A 166 -30.69 -10.72 -2.54
CA SER A 166 -30.82 -10.41 -1.12
C SER A 166 -29.47 -10.24 -0.41
N SER A 167 -28.34 -10.24 -1.13
CA SER A 167 -27.03 -10.04 -0.49
C SER A 167 -26.97 -8.67 0.17
N GLU A 168 -26.53 -8.67 1.43
CA GLU A 168 -26.34 -7.49 2.26
C GLU A 168 -24.91 -6.93 2.15
N SER A 169 -24.03 -7.61 1.41
CA SER A 169 -22.66 -7.14 1.17
C SER A 169 -22.64 -5.80 0.46
N ASN A 170 -21.91 -4.83 1.02
CA ASN A 170 -21.78 -3.49 0.47
C ASN A 170 -20.40 -2.91 0.82
N VAL A 171 -19.98 -1.92 0.05
CA VAL A 171 -18.87 -1.04 0.39
C VAL A 171 -19.37 0.08 1.28
N ALA A 172 -18.61 0.39 2.33
CA ALA A 172 -18.82 1.58 3.16
C ALA A 172 -17.62 2.51 3.02
N SER A 173 -17.92 3.80 2.79
CA SER A 173 -16.94 4.88 2.66
C SER A 173 -17.45 6.13 3.35
N MET A 174 -16.52 7.03 3.66
CA MET A 174 -16.84 8.30 4.29
C MET A 174 -17.71 9.18 3.37
N PRO A 175 -18.80 9.77 3.89
CA PRO A 175 -19.67 10.65 3.12
C PRO A 175 -19.12 12.08 2.98
N ALA A 176 -18.12 12.46 3.80
CA ALA A 176 -17.43 13.75 3.81
C ALA A 176 -16.12 13.63 4.61
N GLY A 177 -15.25 14.64 4.52
CA GLY A 177 -14.02 14.73 5.32
C GLY A 177 -12.92 13.75 4.93
N ASP A 178 -13.05 13.08 3.78
CA ASP A 178 -12.01 12.22 3.22
C ASP A 178 -11.13 12.98 2.20
N PHE A 179 -10.17 12.27 1.59
CA PHE A 179 -9.29 12.91 0.61
C PHE A 179 -10.08 13.39 -0.60
N ARG A 180 -11.07 12.63 -1.07
CA ARG A 180 -11.89 13.04 -2.22
C ARG A 180 -12.62 14.36 -1.99
N HIS A 181 -13.31 14.50 -0.86
CA HIS A 181 -14.16 15.65 -0.59
C HIS A 181 -13.36 16.92 -0.27
N ASN A 182 -12.16 16.76 0.29
CA ASN A 182 -11.30 17.86 0.71
C ASN A 182 -10.24 18.27 -0.33
N GLU A 183 -10.20 17.61 -1.50
CA GLU A 183 -9.17 17.84 -2.50
C GLU A 183 -9.24 19.24 -3.13
N LYS A 184 -8.06 19.85 -3.30
CA LYS A 184 -7.86 21.04 -4.11
C LYS A 184 -6.72 20.79 -5.09
N SER A 185 -6.92 21.17 -6.35
CA SER A 185 -5.95 20.95 -7.42
C SER A 185 -5.74 22.23 -8.25
N ILE A 186 -4.51 22.40 -8.75
CA ILE A 186 -4.13 23.44 -9.70
C ILE A 186 -3.21 22.88 -10.78
N THR A 187 -3.19 23.53 -11.93
CA THR A 187 -2.17 23.34 -12.97
C THR A 187 -1.25 24.55 -13.00
N LEU A 188 0.06 24.32 -13.04
CA LEU A 188 1.04 25.40 -13.02
C LEU A 188 1.28 25.98 -14.42
N ASP A 189 1.27 27.30 -14.53
CA ASP A 189 1.62 27.98 -15.79
C ASP A 189 3.14 28.03 -16.03
N GLN A 190 3.93 28.08 -14.97
CA GLN A 190 5.38 28.23 -15.01
C GLN A 190 6.06 27.26 -14.04
N ALA A 191 7.29 26.87 -14.36
CA ALA A 191 8.11 26.06 -13.45
C ALA A 191 8.44 26.86 -12.19
N THR A 192 8.41 26.19 -11.03
CA THR A 192 8.70 26.81 -9.75
C THR A 192 9.22 25.80 -8.72
N SER A 193 9.52 26.24 -7.51
CA SER A 193 9.76 25.38 -6.35
C SER A 193 8.75 25.72 -5.28
N VAL A 194 8.25 24.70 -4.57
CA VAL A 194 7.31 24.88 -3.47
C VAL A 194 7.84 24.26 -2.18
N ARG A 195 7.34 24.81 -1.07
CA ARG A 195 7.51 24.26 0.28
C ARG A 195 6.15 24.05 0.93
N ILE A 196 6.09 23.09 1.85
CA ILE A 196 4.90 22.74 2.62
C ILE A 196 5.13 23.19 4.07
N GLU A 197 4.24 24.03 4.58
CA GLU A 197 4.34 24.64 5.91
C GLU A 197 3.01 24.49 6.67
N LEU A 198 3.10 24.02 7.92
CA LEU A 198 2.03 24.08 8.90
C LEU A 198 2.17 25.36 9.71
N THR A 199 1.12 26.18 9.74
CA THR A 199 1.01 27.35 10.62
C THR A 199 -0.04 27.11 11.69
N ASP A 200 0.34 27.16 12.96
CA ASP A 200 -0.59 26.98 14.08
C ASP A 200 -1.36 28.27 14.44
N SER A 201 -2.30 28.18 15.39
CA SER A 201 -3.12 29.31 15.83
C SER A 201 -2.33 30.44 16.51
N SER A 202 -1.10 30.18 16.97
CA SER A 202 -0.19 31.19 17.52
C SER A 202 0.62 31.91 16.44
N GLY A 203 0.52 31.46 15.18
CA GLY A 203 1.33 31.91 14.06
C GLY A 203 2.70 31.24 13.98
N SER A 204 2.96 30.22 14.81
CA SER A 204 4.19 29.44 14.72
C SER A 204 4.18 28.59 13.45
N LYS A 205 5.33 28.55 12.78
CA LYS A 205 5.51 27.90 11.48
C LYS A 205 6.39 26.67 11.64
N GLN A 206 5.87 25.52 11.23
CA GLN A 206 6.60 24.27 11.12
C GLN A 206 6.72 23.90 9.64
N GLN A 207 7.95 23.79 9.16
CA GLN A 207 8.21 23.30 7.82
C GLN A 207 8.03 21.78 7.78
N LEU A 208 7.13 21.30 6.93
CA LEU A 208 6.90 19.86 6.71
C LEU A 208 7.79 19.32 5.59
N LYS A 209 7.93 20.10 4.50
CA LYS A 209 8.79 19.75 3.36
C LYS A 209 9.26 21.00 2.62
N ASN A 210 10.42 20.91 1.97
CA ASN A 210 10.97 21.95 1.11
C ASN A 210 11.60 21.36 -0.15
N GLY A 211 11.97 22.26 -1.07
CA GLY A 211 12.70 21.90 -2.29
C GLY A 211 11.90 21.02 -3.24
N ILE A 212 10.57 21.15 -3.26
CA ILE A 212 9.73 20.41 -4.20
C ILE A 212 9.72 21.16 -5.52
N VAL A 213 10.54 20.70 -6.46
CA VAL A 213 10.64 21.30 -7.80
C VAL A 213 9.46 20.87 -8.65
N LEU A 214 8.79 21.85 -9.25
CA LEU A 214 7.62 21.66 -10.10
C LEU A 214 7.86 22.23 -11.51
N GLN A 215 7.34 21.54 -12.52
CA GLN A 215 7.46 21.90 -13.93
C GLN A 215 6.29 22.78 -14.40
N ALA A 216 6.50 23.53 -15.48
CA ALA A 216 5.39 24.17 -16.17
C ALA A 216 4.44 23.10 -16.73
N GLY A 217 3.14 23.29 -16.57
CA GLY A 217 2.10 22.33 -16.92
C GLY A 217 1.93 21.17 -15.93
N GLU A 218 2.74 21.10 -14.86
CA GLU A 218 2.55 20.10 -13.82
C GLU A 218 1.26 20.39 -13.04
N ILE A 219 0.48 19.34 -12.79
CA ILE A 219 -0.71 19.37 -11.96
C ILE A 219 -0.28 18.94 -10.56
N ILE A 220 -0.68 19.74 -9.56
CA ILE A 220 -0.55 19.38 -8.16
C ILE A 220 -1.93 19.40 -7.51
N ASP A 221 -2.14 18.45 -6.62
CA ASP A 221 -3.31 18.35 -5.77
C ASP A 221 -2.85 18.17 -4.33
N ALA A 222 -3.64 18.69 -3.41
CA ALA A 222 -3.46 18.47 -1.99
C ALA A 222 -4.82 18.21 -1.34
N SER A 223 -4.83 17.34 -0.34
CA SER A 223 -6.04 16.97 0.37
C SER A 223 -5.75 16.55 1.81
N VAL A 224 -6.81 16.48 2.62
CA VAL A 224 -6.78 16.06 4.02
C VAL A 224 -7.87 15.04 4.31
N LEU A 225 -7.48 13.92 4.93
CA LEU A 225 -8.38 13.00 5.60
C LEU A 225 -8.51 13.45 7.05
N GLU A 226 -9.72 13.85 7.43
CA GLU A 226 -10.04 14.32 8.77
C GLU A 226 -10.18 13.13 9.71
N LYS A 227 -9.32 13.09 10.73
CA LYS A 227 -9.31 12.01 11.73
C LYS A 227 -10.66 11.89 12.43
N LYS A 228 -11.27 13.02 12.79
CA LYS A 228 -12.56 13.02 13.46
C LYS A 228 -13.63 12.36 12.60
N SER A 229 -13.74 12.79 11.34
CA SER A 229 -14.71 12.25 10.38
C SER A 229 -14.47 10.76 10.11
N LEU A 230 -13.20 10.33 10.07
CA LEU A 230 -12.84 8.92 9.97
C LEU A 230 -13.33 8.12 11.20
N LEU A 231 -13.11 8.59 12.42
CA LEU A 231 -13.52 7.89 13.64
C LEU A 231 -15.05 7.81 13.79
N ASP A 232 -15.76 8.90 13.44
CA ASP A 232 -17.22 8.94 13.42
C ASP A 232 -17.76 7.89 12.42
N PHE A 233 -17.24 7.88 11.19
CA PHE A 233 -17.57 6.88 10.17
C PHE A 233 -17.30 5.44 10.60
N LEU A 234 -16.12 5.17 11.19
CA LEU A 234 -15.75 3.82 11.61
C LEU A 234 -16.66 3.30 12.73
N SER A 235 -17.05 4.17 13.65
CA SER A 235 -17.99 3.82 14.73
C SER A 235 -19.36 3.43 14.16
N GLU A 236 -19.89 4.23 13.23
CA GLU A 236 -21.15 3.92 12.55
C GLU A 236 -21.07 2.62 11.72
N ALA A 237 -19.94 2.39 11.05
CA ALA A 237 -19.72 1.20 10.25
C ALA A 237 -19.67 -0.10 11.10
N LEU A 238 -19.06 -0.04 12.29
CA LEU A 238 -19.05 -1.17 13.23
C LEU A 238 -20.46 -1.49 13.72
N GLU A 239 -21.24 -0.48 14.10
CA GLU A 239 -22.64 -0.65 14.49
C GLU A 239 -23.46 -1.22 13.34
N GLN A 240 -23.25 -0.73 12.11
CA GLN A 240 -23.94 -1.21 10.93
C GLN A 240 -23.67 -2.69 10.66
N ALA A 241 -22.39 -3.10 10.67
CA ALA A 241 -21.99 -4.49 10.45
C ALA A 241 -22.60 -5.41 11.53
N LYS A 242 -22.56 -4.97 12.80
CA LYS A 242 -23.11 -5.71 13.93
C LYS A 242 -24.63 -5.86 13.83
N ASN A 243 -25.34 -4.77 13.54
CA ASN A 243 -26.80 -4.77 13.44
C ASN A 243 -27.31 -5.62 12.27
N LYS A 244 -26.54 -5.69 11.17
CA LYS A 244 -26.85 -6.54 10.02
C LYS A 244 -26.34 -7.98 10.15
N ASN A 245 -25.55 -8.28 11.19
CA ASN A 245 -24.91 -9.58 11.37
C ASN A 245 -24.09 -10.02 10.14
N ILE A 246 -23.32 -9.09 9.57
CA ILE A 246 -22.40 -9.32 8.45
C ILE A 246 -20.96 -9.02 8.88
N LEU A 247 -20.00 -9.59 8.16
CA LEU A 247 -18.59 -9.42 8.49
C LEU A 247 -18.14 -7.97 8.33
N PHE A 248 -17.38 -7.46 9.29
CA PHE A 248 -16.60 -6.24 9.11
C PHE A 248 -15.26 -6.56 8.43
N SER A 249 -14.96 -5.87 7.32
CA SER A 249 -13.71 -6.06 6.59
C SER A 249 -13.12 -4.74 6.12
N ALA A 250 -11.83 -4.53 6.34
CA ALA A 250 -11.06 -3.36 5.95
C ALA A 250 -10.19 -3.65 4.73
N HIS A 251 -10.33 -2.82 3.70
CA HIS A 251 -9.65 -2.99 2.43
C HIS A 251 -8.80 -1.76 2.12
N LEU A 252 -7.49 -1.87 2.36
CA LEU A 252 -6.52 -0.78 2.19
C LEU A 252 -5.35 -1.24 1.31
N LYS A 253 -4.34 -0.38 1.13
CA LYS A 253 -3.12 -0.67 0.36
C LYS A 253 -1.86 -0.32 1.15
N ALA A 254 -1.79 -0.75 2.42
CA ALA A 254 -0.76 -0.38 3.41
C ALA A 254 0.70 -0.55 2.93
N THR A 255 1.00 -1.55 2.10
CA THR A 255 2.36 -1.77 1.56
C THR A 255 2.79 -0.74 0.52
N MET A 256 1.84 -0.24 -0.27
CA MET A 256 2.08 0.76 -1.30
C MET A 256 1.97 2.16 -0.70
N MET A 257 0.85 2.44 -0.05
CA MET A 257 0.56 3.70 0.62
C MET A 257 1.19 3.76 2.00
N LYS A 258 2.52 3.65 2.05
CA LYS A 258 3.36 3.38 3.24
C LYS A 258 3.28 4.39 4.39
N VAL A 259 2.53 5.49 4.23
CA VAL A 259 2.34 6.52 5.26
C VAL A 259 0.86 6.60 5.64
N SER A 260 -0.03 6.90 4.69
CA SER A 260 -1.45 7.11 4.96
C SER A 260 -2.15 5.85 5.47
N ASP A 261 -2.00 4.74 4.75
CA ASP A 261 -2.84 3.57 4.96
C ASP A 261 -2.53 2.82 6.27
N PRO A 262 -1.26 2.72 6.74
CA PRO A 262 -0.98 2.23 8.09
C PRO A 262 -1.66 3.07 9.19
N ILE A 263 -1.70 4.40 9.06
CA ILE A 263 -2.37 5.28 10.05
C ILE A 263 -3.89 5.03 10.02
N ILE A 264 -4.49 4.95 8.83
CA ILE A 264 -5.91 4.62 8.66
C ILE A 264 -6.22 3.24 9.27
N PHE A 265 -5.37 2.24 9.00
CA PHE A 265 -5.49 0.91 9.57
C PHE A 265 -5.41 0.94 11.10
N GLY A 266 -4.46 1.68 11.68
CA GLY A 266 -4.35 1.84 13.11
C GLY A 266 -5.58 2.50 13.74
N HIS A 267 -6.23 3.45 13.05
CA HIS A 267 -7.52 3.98 13.49
C HIS A 267 -8.63 2.92 13.45
N ILE A 268 -8.67 2.06 12.44
CA ILE A 268 -9.63 0.94 12.39
C ILE A 268 -9.42 -0.01 13.58
N VAL A 269 -8.18 -0.40 13.84
CA VAL A 269 -7.82 -1.27 14.98
C VAL A 269 -8.21 -0.61 16.31
N ARG A 270 -7.88 0.67 16.50
CA ARG A 270 -8.20 1.42 17.72
C ARG A 270 -9.71 1.57 17.92
N THR A 271 -10.49 1.81 16.86
CA THR A 271 -11.95 1.90 16.98
C THR A 271 -12.58 0.55 17.30
N TYR A 272 -12.16 -0.53 16.63
CA TYR A 272 -12.68 -1.88 16.89
C TYR A 272 -12.36 -2.33 18.33
N PHE A 273 -11.11 -2.16 18.76
CA PHE A 273 -10.62 -2.59 20.08
C PHE A 273 -10.58 -1.45 21.11
N HIS A 274 -11.44 -0.43 21.00
CA HIS A 274 -11.35 0.79 21.82
C HIS A 274 -11.25 0.52 23.32
N GLN A 275 -12.03 -0.43 23.86
CA GLN A 275 -11.99 -0.80 25.27
C GLN A 275 -10.63 -1.36 25.70
N VAL A 276 -9.93 -2.08 24.82
CA VAL A 276 -8.58 -2.62 25.10
C VAL A 276 -7.60 -1.47 25.27
N PHE A 277 -7.65 -0.47 24.39
CA PHE A 277 -6.78 0.71 24.48
C PHE A 277 -7.13 1.60 25.69
N GLU A 278 -8.40 1.73 26.04
CA GLU A 278 -8.84 2.47 27.23
C GLU A 278 -8.37 1.81 28.53
N GLN A 279 -8.39 0.48 28.60
CA GLN A 279 -8.04 -0.27 29.81
C GLN A 279 -6.54 -0.53 29.96
N PHE A 280 -5.82 -0.75 28.85
CA PHE A 280 -4.44 -1.22 28.86
C PHE A 280 -3.46 -0.30 28.13
N GLY A 281 -3.84 0.95 27.87
CA GLY A 281 -3.01 1.90 27.11
C GLY A 281 -1.57 2.03 27.63
N GLU A 282 -1.38 2.15 28.95
CA GLU A 282 -0.03 2.26 29.53
C GLU A 282 0.80 0.99 29.32
N GLN A 283 0.20 -0.20 29.44
CA GLN A 283 0.88 -1.48 29.20
C GLN A 283 1.25 -1.63 27.73
N LEU A 284 0.34 -1.27 26.81
CA LEU A 284 0.59 -1.30 25.37
C LEU A 284 1.71 -0.33 24.98
N ASP A 285 1.71 0.89 25.52
CA ASP A 285 2.77 1.87 25.31
C ASP A 285 4.12 1.37 25.86
N SER A 286 4.12 0.68 27.01
CA SER A 286 5.34 0.18 27.65
C SER A 286 6.08 -0.88 26.83
N ILE A 287 5.36 -1.63 25.98
CA ILE A 287 5.94 -2.61 25.05
C ILE A 287 6.16 -2.04 23.65
N GLY A 288 5.91 -0.74 23.46
CA GLY A 288 6.07 -0.05 22.18
C GLY A 288 5.06 -0.49 21.12
N TYR A 289 3.86 -0.94 21.50
CA TYR A 289 2.86 -1.38 20.54
C TYR A 289 2.24 -0.20 19.77
N ASP A 290 2.32 -0.24 18.44
CA ASP A 290 1.57 0.65 17.56
C ASP A 290 0.47 -0.12 16.81
N ALA A 291 -0.77 0.35 16.93
CA ALA A 291 -1.92 -0.18 16.20
C ALA A 291 -1.76 -0.12 14.68
N ASN A 292 -0.92 0.79 14.16
CA ASN A 292 -0.59 0.88 12.74
C ASN A 292 0.06 -0.39 12.20
N ASP A 293 0.67 -1.21 13.07
CA ASP A 293 1.33 -2.48 12.73
C ASP A 293 0.42 -3.71 12.91
N GLY A 294 -0.81 -3.51 13.42
CA GLY A 294 -1.81 -4.57 13.60
C GLY A 294 -1.60 -5.50 14.80
N LEU A 295 -2.58 -6.39 15.02
CA LEU A 295 -2.62 -7.23 16.23
C LEU A 295 -1.43 -8.21 16.35
N GLU A 296 -0.82 -8.62 15.23
CA GLU A 296 0.36 -9.50 15.29
C GLU A 296 1.50 -8.85 16.08
N SER A 297 1.73 -7.54 15.87
CA SER A 297 2.73 -6.76 16.61
C SER A 297 2.43 -6.75 18.12
N LEU A 298 1.15 -6.60 18.49
CA LEU A 298 0.71 -6.70 19.89
C LEU A 298 1.06 -8.07 20.46
N TYR A 299 0.66 -9.16 19.80
CA TYR A 299 0.88 -10.51 20.30
C TYR A 299 2.35 -10.86 20.46
N ASN A 300 3.21 -10.39 19.55
CA ASN A 300 4.67 -10.55 19.65
C ASN A 300 5.25 -9.77 20.84
N GLY A 301 4.70 -8.60 21.17
CA GLY A 301 5.12 -7.77 22.29
C GLY A 301 4.66 -8.26 23.66
N LEU A 302 3.55 -9.02 23.76
CA LEU A 302 2.95 -9.44 25.03
C LEU A 302 3.93 -10.17 25.97
N GLY A 303 4.90 -10.92 25.43
CA GLY A 303 5.89 -11.65 26.22
C GLY A 303 6.74 -10.76 27.14
N GLN A 304 6.76 -9.45 26.89
CA GLN A 304 7.47 -8.46 27.70
C GLN A 304 6.71 -8.07 28.99
N LEU A 305 5.41 -8.41 29.09
CA LEU A 305 4.54 -8.10 30.23
C LEU A 305 4.46 -9.28 31.21
N GLY A 306 3.94 -9.02 32.42
CA GLY A 306 3.62 -10.09 33.38
C GLY A 306 2.46 -10.98 32.91
N GLU A 307 2.44 -12.25 33.32
CA GLU A 307 1.43 -13.24 32.90
C GLU A 307 -0.02 -12.79 33.14
N ALA A 308 -0.25 -12.06 34.24
CA ALA A 308 -1.56 -11.48 34.57
C ALA A 308 -2.01 -10.45 33.52
N ASP A 309 -1.15 -9.51 33.13
CA ASP A 309 -1.44 -8.49 32.12
C ASP A 309 -1.62 -9.13 30.74
N GLN A 310 -0.77 -10.09 30.39
CA GLN A 310 -0.89 -10.83 29.13
C GLN A 310 -2.26 -11.51 29.01
N THR A 311 -2.70 -12.17 30.09
CA THR A 311 -3.99 -12.87 30.13
C THR A 311 -5.15 -11.87 30.08
N ALA A 312 -5.05 -10.76 30.82
CA ALA A 312 -6.07 -9.71 30.83
C ALA A 312 -6.25 -9.06 29.45
N ILE A 313 -5.15 -8.72 28.77
CA ILE A 313 -5.19 -8.13 27.42
C ILE A 313 -5.77 -9.11 26.41
N LYS A 314 -5.34 -10.38 26.43
CA LYS A 314 -5.89 -11.42 25.52
C LYS A 314 -7.39 -11.62 25.72
N ASN A 315 -7.85 -11.64 26.98
CA ASN A 315 -9.27 -11.75 27.29
C ASN A 315 -10.06 -10.52 26.85
N ALA A 316 -9.51 -9.31 27.01
CA ALA A 316 -10.15 -8.08 26.56
C ALA A 316 -10.27 -8.01 25.04
N ILE A 317 -9.25 -8.48 24.31
CA ILE A 317 -9.28 -8.62 22.85
C ILE A 317 -10.36 -9.62 22.42
N GLN A 318 -10.44 -10.79 23.08
CA GLN A 318 -11.49 -11.77 22.80
C GLN A 318 -12.88 -11.21 23.09
N LEU A 319 -13.06 -10.53 24.23
CA LEU A 319 -14.32 -9.90 24.59
C LEU A 319 -14.75 -8.86 23.55
N ALA A 320 -13.82 -8.03 23.06
CA ALA A 320 -14.11 -7.06 22.00
C ALA A 320 -14.56 -7.74 20.70
N MET A 321 -13.99 -8.90 20.35
CA MET A 321 -14.45 -9.70 19.20
C MET A 321 -15.82 -10.35 19.44
N ASP A 322 -16.09 -10.82 20.67
CA ASP A 322 -17.36 -11.44 21.04
C ASP A 322 -18.50 -10.41 21.11
N GLU A 323 -18.20 -9.18 21.52
CA GLU A 323 -19.16 -8.07 21.61
C GLU A 323 -19.25 -7.25 20.31
N GLY A 324 -18.26 -7.30 19.44
CA GLY A 324 -18.19 -6.58 18.16
C GLY A 324 -18.91 -7.31 17.00
N PRO A 325 -18.92 -6.72 15.80
CA PRO A 325 -19.23 -7.49 14.60
C PRO A 325 -18.13 -8.52 14.31
N ASP A 326 -18.49 -9.70 13.81
CA ASP A 326 -17.52 -10.68 13.36
C ASP A 326 -16.58 -10.08 12.30
N LEU A 327 -15.29 -10.38 12.39
CA LEU A 327 -14.28 -9.92 11.44
C LEU A 327 -14.09 -10.90 10.29
N ALA A 328 -13.81 -10.37 9.10
CA ALA A 328 -13.28 -11.19 8.01
C ALA A 328 -11.95 -11.84 8.42
N MET A 329 -11.76 -13.10 8.02
CA MET A 329 -10.58 -13.90 8.33
C MET A 329 -9.62 -14.00 7.15
N VAL A 330 -8.32 -13.86 7.44
CA VAL A 330 -7.23 -14.23 6.53
C VAL A 330 -6.98 -15.73 6.63
N ASN A 331 -7.02 -16.27 7.86
CA ASN A 331 -6.91 -17.69 8.14
C ASN A 331 -7.73 -18.04 9.39
N SER A 332 -8.92 -18.61 9.20
CA SER A 332 -9.85 -18.97 10.29
C SER A 332 -9.27 -20.03 11.23
N ASP A 333 -8.60 -21.06 10.70
CA ASP A 333 -8.00 -22.16 11.49
C ASP A 333 -6.95 -21.67 12.50
N LYS A 334 -6.29 -20.55 12.18
CA LYS A 334 -5.26 -19.92 13.02
C LYS A 334 -5.77 -18.70 13.80
N GLY A 335 -7.05 -18.33 13.63
CA GLY A 335 -7.61 -17.12 14.23
C GLY A 335 -7.05 -15.81 13.66
N ILE A 336 -6.42 -15.84 12.47
CA ILE A 336 -5.84 -14.64 11.84
C ILE A 336 -6.96 -13.86 11.16
N THR A 337 -7.35 -12.75 11.77
CA THR A 337 -8.35 -11.80 11.29
C THR A 337 -7.74 -10.79 10.31
N ASN A 338 -8.61 -10.07 9.60
CA ASN A 338 -8.26 -8.93 8.76
C ASN A 338 -7.50 -7.81 9.49
N LEU A 339 -7.57 -7.74 10.82
CA LEU A 339 -6.89 -6.73 11.63
C LEU A 339 -5.54 -7.18 12.20
N HIS A 340 -5.06 -8.38 11.82
CA HIS A 340 -3.77 -8.90 12.29
C HIS A 340 -2.57 -8.20 11.68
N VAL A 341 -2.54 -8.10 10.35
CA VAL A 341 -1.41 -7.51 9.61
C VAL A 341 -1.96 -6.57 8.53
N PRO A 342 -1.52 -5.28 8.49
CA PRO A 342 -2.04 -4.29 7.53
C PRO A 342 -1.86 -4.67 6.06
N SER A 343 -0.90 -5.55 5.76
CA SER A 343 -0.56 -5.98 4.40
C SER A 343 -1.29 -7.23 3.91
N ASP A 344 -2.03 -7.94 4.76
CA ASP A 344 -2.66 -9.21 4.38
C ASP A 344 -3.83 -9.02 3.42
N ILE A 345 -4.67 -8.00 3.67
CA ILE A 345 -5.85 -7.70 2.85
C ILE A 345 -5.61 -6.45 2.01
N ILE A 346 -5.15 -6.65 0.78
CA ILE A 346 -4.82 -5.57 -0.15
C ILE A 346 -6.00 -5.32 -1.09
N ILE A 347 -6.56 -4.10 -1.08
CA ILE A 347 -7.81 -3.72 -1.75
C ILE A 347 -7.93 -4.18 -3.22
N ASP A 348 -6.87 -4.06 -4.02
CA ASP A 348 -6.89 -4.39 -5.45
C ASP A 348 -6.90 -5.89 -5.74
N ALA A 349 -6.60 -6.72 -4.74
CA ALA A 349 -6.73 -8.19 -4.80
C ALA A 349 -7.94 -8.70 -4.02
N SER A 350 -8.21 -8.13 -2.84
CA SER A 350 -9.26 -8.58 -1.94
C SER A 350 -10.66 -8.24 -2.44
N MET A 351 -10.88 -7.02 -2.97
CA MET A 351 -12.20 -6.63 -3.48
C MET A 351 -12.64 -7.49 -4.68
N PRO A 352 -11.81 -7.72 -5.73
CA PRO A 352 -12.18 -8.64 -6.80
C PRO A 352 -12.39 -10.08 -6.33
N SER A 353 -11.62 -10.54 -5.33
CA SER A 353 -11.76 -11.89 -4.77
C SER A 353 -13.09 -12.05 -4.03
N MET A 354 -13.46 -11.08 -3.19
CA MET A 354 -14.75 -11.02 -2.51
C MET A 354 -15.91 -10.95 -3.52
N ILE A 355 -15.82 -10.07 -4.52
CA ILE A 355 -16.87 -9.93 -5.56
C ILE A 355 -17.05 -11.25 -6.34
N ARG A 356 -15.94 -11.91 -6.69
CA ARG A 356 -15.97 -13.21 -7.38
C ARG A 356 -16.56 -14.32 -6.51
N ASN A 357 -16.36 -14.25 -5.20
CA ASN A 357 -16.87 -15.19 -4.22
C ASN A 357 -18.25 -14.75 -3.68
N SER A 358 -19.22 -14.51 -4.57
CA SER A 358 -20.60 -14.17 -4.19
C SER A 358 -20.78 -12.87 -3.40
N GLY A 359 -19.76 -12.00 -3.36
CA GLY A 359 -19.75 -10.81 -2.49
C GLY A 359 -19.37 -11.12 -1.04
N GLN A 360 -18.74 -12.27 -0.78
CA GLN A 360 -18.55 -12.81 0.56
C GLN A 360 -17.08 -13.01 0.92
N MET A 361 -16.80 -12.99 2.22
CA MET A 361 -15.49 -13.29 2.81
C MET A 361 -15.62 -14.41 3.85
N TRP A 362 -14.50 -14.90 4.36
CA TRP A 362 -14.46 -16.00 5.32
C TRP A 362 -14.70 -15.50 6.75
N ASN A 363 -15.61 -16.14 7.47
CA ASN A 363 -15.86 -15.90 8.89
C ASN A 363 -14.96 -16.78 9.79
N LYS A 364 -15.13 -16.67 11.12
CA LYS A 364 -14.34 -17.43 12.11
C LYS A 364 -14.50 -18.95 12.02
N ASP A 365 -15.62 -19.42 11.47
CA ASP A 365 -15.93 -20.84 11.30
C ASP A 365 -15.39 -21.39 9.95
N GLY A 366 -14.71 -20.56 9.15
CA GLY A 366 -14.20 -20.93 7.84
C GLY A 366 -15.30 -21.01 6.77
N GLU A 367 -16.42 -20.33 6.99
CA GLU A 367 -17.56 -20.28 6.08
C GLU A 367 -17.65 -18.93 5.37
N SER A 368 -18.26 -18.93 4.19
CA SER A 368 -18.44 -17.73 3.38
C SER A 368 -19.65 -16.92 3.88
N GLN A 369 -19.47 -15.63 4.14
CA GLN A 369 -20.50 -14.74 4.71
C GLN A 369 -20.44 -13.35 4.07
N ASP A 370 -21.61 -12.72 3.98
CA ASP A 370 -21.74 -11.33 3.50
C ASP A 370 -20.91 -10.36 4.38
N THR A 371 -20.47 -9.26 3.78
CA THR A 371 -19.53 -8.34 4.44
C THR A 371 -19.79 -6.87 4.14
N LEU A 372 -19.57 -6.03 5.14
CA LEU A 372 -19.39 -4.60 4.99
C LEU A 372 -17.91 -4.30 4.70
N ALA A 373 -17.59 -4.05 3.44
CA ALA A 373 -16.24 -3.76 2.96
C ALA A 373 -15.90 -2.29 3.15
N ILE A 374 -15.15 -2.00 4.20
CA ILE A 374 -14.69 -0.67 4.60
C ILE A 374 -13.57 -0.21 3.67
N ILE A 375 -13.86 0.84 2.92
CA ILE A 375 -12.90 1.59 2.10
C ILE A 375 -13.11 3.06 2.49
N PRO A 376 -12.36 3.59 3.49
CA PRO A 376 -12.69 4.88 4.09
C PRO A 376 -12.75 6.03 3.09
N ASP A 377 -11.73 6.18 2.25
CA ASP A 377 -11.72 7.21 1.21
C ASP A 377 -12.61 6.84 0.02
N SER A 378 -13.41 7.80 -0.43
CA SER A 378 -14.43 7.60 -1.46
C SER A 378 -13.96 7.85 -2.90
N SER A 379 -12.67 8.14 -3.13
CA SER A 379 -12.14 8.40 -4.48
C SER A 379 -12.32 7.19 -5.41
N TYR A 380 -12.08 5.98 -4.89
CA TYR A 380 -12.11 4.74 -5.66
C TYR A 380 -13.13 3.72 -5.16
N SER A 381 -13.86 3.99 -4.08
CA SER A 381 -14.75 2.99 -3.49
C SER A 381 -16.00 2.74 -4.33
N GLY A 382 -16.51 3.78 -5.00
CA GLY A 382 -17.75 3.72 -5.78
C GLY A 382 -17.73 2.72 -6.94
N ILE A 383 -16.57 2.43 -7.53
CA ILE A 383 -16.46 1.44 -8.62
C ILE A 383 -16.72 0.01 -8.12
N TYR A 384 -16.31 -0.28 -6.88
CA TYR A 384 -16.57 -1.58 -6.27
C TYR A 384 -18.04 -1.71 -5.89
N GLN A 385 -18.63 -0.68 -5.26
CA GLN A 385 -20.06 -0.65 -4.96
C GLN A 385 -20.90 -0.85 -6.22
N THR A 386 -20.57 -0.14 -7.30
CA THR A 386 -21.26 -0.28 -8.59
C THR A 386 -21.20 -1.71 -9.13
N THR A 387 -20.05 -2.37 -8.96
CA THR A 387 -19.88 -3.77 -9.38
C THR A 387 -20.70 -4.73 -8.53
N ILE A 388 -20.73 -4.53 -7.20
CA ILE A 388 -21.56 -5.29 -6.25
C ILE A 388 -23.05 -5.13 -6.63
N ASP A 389 -23.51 -3.90 -6.81
CA ASP A 389 -24.91 -3.61 -7.18
C ASP A 389 -25.27 -4.25 -8.53
N PHE A 390 -24.36 -4.20 -9.50
CA PHE A 390 -24.55 -4.85 -10.79
C PHE A 390 -24.69 -6.37 -10.63
N CYS A 391 -23.80 -7.02 -9.88
CA CYS A 391 -23.86 -8.47 -9.66
C CYS A 391 -25.08 -8.86 -8.83
N ARG A 392 -25.49 -8.05 -7.85
CA ARG A 392 -26.71 -8.26 -7.07
C ARG A 392 -27.95 -8.27 -7.96
N GLU A 393 -28.05 -7.37 -8.94
CA GLU A 393 -29.19 -7.30 -9.85
C GLU A 393 -29.13 -8.35 -10.99
N ASN A 394 -27.96 -8.58 -11.56
CA ASN A 394 -27.78 -9.33 -12.81
C ASN A 394 -27.21 -10.75 -12.62
N GLY A 395 -26.83 -11.12 -11.40
CA GLY A 395 -26.08 -12.34 -11.11
C GLY A 395 -24.58 -12.18 -11.39
N ALA A 396 -23.84 -13.28 -11.19
CA ALA A 396 -22.39 -13.31 -11.41
C ALA A 396 -22.03 -13.12 -12.90
N PHE A 397 -20.83 -12.58 -13.16
CA PHE A 397 -20.30 -12.53 -14.53
C PHE A 397 -20.10 -13.93 -15.10
N ASP A 398 -20.39 -14.10 -16.39
CA ASP A 398 -20.15 -15.34 -17.14
C ASP A 398 -18.85 -15.26 -17.96
N PRO A 399 -17.77 -15.98 -17.59
CA PRO A 399 -16.49 -15.96 -18.31
C PRO A 399 -16.58 -16.41 -19.77
N THR A 400 -17.58 -17.22 -20.14
CA THR A 400 -17.76 -17.79 -21.47
C THR A 400 -18.27 -16.75 -22.48
N THR A 401 -19.10 -15.81 -22.02
CA THR A 401 -19.74 -14.80 -22.86
C THR A 401 -19.23 -13.38 -22.62
N MET A 402 -18.77 -13.05 -21.41
CA MET A 402 -18.37 -11.68 -21.06
C MET A 402 -17.28 -11.13 -21.98
N GLY A 403 -17.31 -9.82 -22.19
CA GLY A 403 -16.31 -9.08 -22.95
C GLY A 403 -14.93 -9.02 -22.26
N THR A 404 -14.18 -7.97 -22.57
CA THR A 404 -12.90 -7.65 -21.92
C THR A 404 -12.80 -6.15 -21.73
N VAL A 405 -12.22 -5.73 -20.62
CA VAL A 405 -11.94 -4.32 -20.32
C VAL A 405 -10.42 -4.17 -20.20
N PRO A 406 -9.73 -3.74 -21.27
CA PRO A 406 -8.34 -3.32 -21.22
C PRO A 406 -8.16 -2.06 -20.35
N ASN A 407 -6.92 -1.77 -19.96
CA ASN A 407 -6.58 -0.58 -19.18
C ASN A 407 -5.38 0.15 -19.79
N VAL A 408 -5.57 1.42 -20.14
CA VAL A 408 -4.50 2.39 -20.43
C VAL A 408 -4.34 3.28 -19.20
N GLY A 409 -3.28 3.07 -18.43
CA GLY A 409 -3.10 3.69 -17.11
C GLY A 409 -1.98 4.72 -17.08
N LEU A 410 -2.27 5.89 -16.51
CA LEU A 410 -1.29 6.93 -16.19
C LEU A 410 -0.45 6.47 -14.99
N MET A 411 0.87 6.37 -15.16
CA MET A 411 1.76 5.95 -14.06
C MET A 411 3.20 6.46 -14.17
N ALA A 412 3.58 7.00 -15.33
CA ALA A 412 4.95 7.42 -15.57
C ALA A 412 5.41 8.47 -14.56
N GLN A 413 6.68 8.39 -14.15
CA GLN A 413 7.30 9.38 -13.25
C GLN A 413 6.59 9.53 -11.89
N LYS A 414 6.06 8.41 -11.36
CA LYS A 414 5.35 8.36 -10.06
C LYS A 414 4.13 9.27 -10.02
N ALA A 415 3.33 9.25 -11.09
CA ALA A 415 2.11 10.04 -11.19
C ALA A 415 1.18 9.82 -9.97
N GLU A 416 0.56 10.92 -9.54
CA GLU A 416 -0.53 10.94 -8.55
C GLU A 416 -0.08 10.37 -7.19
N GLU A 417 -0.89 9.53 -6.53
CA GLU A 417 -0.63 9.05 -5.17
C GLU A 417 0.66 8.23 -5.04
N TYR A 418 1.09 7.56 -6.12
CA TYR A 418 2.34 6.78 -6.13
C TYR A 418 3.58 7.66 -5.87
N GLY A 419 3.48 8.97 -6.13
CA GLY A 419 4.51 9.95 -5.84
C GLY A 419 4.34 10.70 -4.54
N SER A 420 3.28 10.44 -3.76
CA SER A 420 2.88 11.28 -2.61
C SER A 420 3.62 10.99 -1.31
N HIS A 421 4.28 9.83 -1.16
CA HIS A 421 4.73 9.34 0.15
C HIS A 421 5.66 10.28 0.93
N ASP A 422 6.53 11.02 0.25
CA ASP A 422 7.43 12.01 0.87
C ASP A 422 6.78 13.39 1.13
N LYS A 423 5.48 13.47 0.83
CA LYS A 423 4.60 14.64 0.96
C LYS A 423 3.29 14.28 1.68
N THR A 424 3.28 13.17 2.42
CA THR A 424 2.16 12.77 3.28
C THR A 424 2.59 12.91 4.73
N PHE A 425 1.76 13.56 5.54
CA PHE A 425 2.07 13.88 6.93
C PHE A 425 0.86 13.61 7.83
N GLU A 426 1.09 12.96 8.96
CA GLU A 426 0.18 13.05 10.10
C GLU A 426 0.37 14.41 10.77
N ILE A 427 -0.72 15.13 10.98
CA ILE A 427 -0.67 16.51 11.44
C ILE A 427 -0.38 16.55 12.96
N PRO A 428 0.71 17.20 13.41
CA PRO A 428 1.08 17.19 14.83
C PRO A 428 0.31 18.21 15.66
N LYS A 429 -0.30 19.22 15.02
CA LYS A 429 -0.97 20.34 15.69
C LYS A 429 -2.06 20.93 14.80
N ASN A 430 -3.12 21.44 15.43
CA ASN A 430 -4.17 22.18 14.74
C ASN A 430 -3.60 23.43 14.05
N GLY A 431 -4.07 23.73 12.85
CA GLY A 431 -3.58 24.88 12.10
C GLY A 431 -4.01 24.89 10.64
N MET A 432 -3.16 25.48 9.81
CA MET A 432 -3.32 25.57 8.36
C MET A 432 -2.08 25.00 7.68
N VAL A 433 -2.24 23.97 6.85
CA VAL A 433 -1.18 23.51 5.94
C VAL A 433 -1.27 24.30 4.64
N ASN A 434 -0.15 24.89 4.24
CA ASN A 434 -0.03 25.66 3.01
C ASN A 434 1.06 25.08 2.11
N VAL A 435 0.74 24.96 0.82
CA VAL A 435 1.72 24.79 -0.26
C VAL A 435 2.10 26.18 -0.73
N ILE A 436 3.35 26.58 -0.53
CA ILE A 436 3.83 27.94 -0.73
C ILE A 436 4.83 27.95 -1.87
N ASP A 437 4.59 28.79 -2.86
CA ASP A 437 5.52 29.08 -3.95
C ASP A 437 6.74 29.83 -3.42
N GLU A 438 7.95 29.28 -3.61
CA GLU A 438 9.17 29.84 -3.05
C GLU A 438 9.62 31.13 -3.74
N ASN A 439 9.21 31.36 -5.00
CA ASN A 439 9.61 32.54 -5.77
C ASN A 439 8.76 33.77 -5.42
N SER A 440 7.45 33.61 -5.31
CA SER A 440 6.48 34.68 -5.06
C SER A 440 6.06 34.80 -3.59
N GLY A 441 6.24 33.73 -2.80
CA GLY A 441 5.70 33.62 -1.45
C GLY A 441 4.19 33.41 -1.39
N ALA A 442 3.53 33.17 -2.53
CA ALA A 442 2.09 32.95 -2.59
C ALA A 442 1.70 31.56 -2.07
N ASN A 443 0.57 31.49 -1.36
CA ASN A 443 -0.06 30.21 -1.03
C ASN A 443 -0.80 29.69 -2.26
N LEU A 444 -0.37 28.55 -2.79
CA LEU A 444 -0.98 27.89 -3.94
C LEU A 444 -2.20 27.05 -3.52
N LEU A 445 -2.03 26.27 -2.46
CA LEU A 445 -3.07 25.40 -1.88
C LEU A 445 -3.04 25.53 -0.35
N SER A 446 -4.21 25.53 0.29
CA SER A 446 -4.34 25.70 1.74
C SER A 446 -5.45 24.84 2.32
N HIS A 447 -5.19 24.16 3.45
CA HIS A 447 -6.15 23.32 4.16
C HIS A 447 -6.11 23.61 5.66
N ALA A 448 -7.28 23.84 6.26
CA ALA A 448 -7.40 23.79 7.70
C ALA A 448 -7.24 22.33 8.14
N VAL A 449 -6.48 22.11 9.20
CA VAL A 449 -6.16 20.77 9.70
C VAL A 449 -6.25 20.71 11.23
N GLN A 450 -6.54 19.52 11.73
CA GLN A 450 -6.55 19.17 13.14
C GLN A 450 -5.45 18.14 13.45
N ILE A 451 -5.10 18.03 14.72
CA ILE A 451 -4.12 17.04 15.19
C ILE A 451 -4.57 15.61 14.84
N GLY A 452 -3.67 14.85 14.24
CA GLY A 452 -3.90 13.49 13.78
C GLY A 452 -4.59 13.36 12.41
N ASP A 453 -4.97 14.47 11.78
CA ASP A 453 -5.40 14.42 10.38
C ASP A 453 -4.26 13.93 9.49
N ILE A 454 -4.59 13.30 8.37
CA ILE A 454 -3.61 12.89 7.37
C ILE A 454 -3.70 13.86 6.21
N TRP A 455 -2.64 14.64 5.99
CA TRP A 455 -2.54 15.55 4.85
C TRP A 455 -1.61 14.96 3.80
N ARG A 456 -1.94 15.11 2.51
CA ARG A 456 -1.09 14.66 1.41
C ARG A 456 -1.07 15.64 0.24
N MET A 457 0.00 15.61 -0.54
CA MET A 457 0.11 16.29 -1.83
C MET A 457 0.62 15.34 -2.91
N CYS A 458 -0.04 15.33 -4.07
CA CYS A 458 0.34 14.55 -5.23
C CYS A 458 0.83 15.44 -6.37
N GLN A 459 1.44 14.81 -7.38
CA GLN A 459 2.02 15.47 -8.53
C GLN A 459 1.78 14.61 -9.78
N VAL A 460 1.42 15.25 -10.89
CA VAL A 460 1.45 14.61 -12.20
C VAL A 460 1.93 15.57 -13.28
N LYS A 461 2.93 15.14 -14.04
CA LYS A 461 3.61 15.96 -15.04
C LYS A 461 2.89 15.92 -16.37
N ASP A 462 2.94 17.02 -17.12
CA ASP A 462 2.29 17.16 -18.43
C ASP A 462 2.79 16.12 -19.45
N ALA A 463 4.09 15.81 -19.48
CA ALA A 463 4.64 14.83 -20.42
C ALA A 463 4.04 13.40 -20.23
N PRO A 464 4.00 12.83 -19.01
CA PRO A 464 3.21 11.63 -18.70
C PRO A 464 1.75 11.69 -19.15
N VAL A 465 1.05 12.80 -18.94
CA VAL A 465 -0.36 12.95 -19.35
C VAL A 465 -0.51 12.90 -20.87
N ARG A 466 0.35 13.61 -21.61
CA ARG A 466 0.34 13.58 -23.08
C ARG A 466 0.62 12.19 -23.64
N ASP A 467 1.59 11.48 -23.06
CA ASP A 467 1.89 10.11 -23.46
C ASP A 467 0.73 9.16 -23.17
N TRP A 468 0.08 9.33 -22.02
CA TRP A 468 -1.10 8.54 -21.63
C TRP A 468 -2.26 8.75 -22.60
N VAL A 469 -2.57 10.00 -22.96
CA VAL A 469 -3.60 10.33 -23.95
C VAL A 469 -3.24 9.82 -25.35
N LYS A 470 -1.96 9.80 -25.72
CA LYS A 470 -1.50 9.24 -27.00
C LYS A 470 -1.61 7.71 -27.05
N LEU A 471 -1.44 7.04 -25.92
CA LEU A 471 -1.54 5.59 -25.80
C LEU A 471 -3.00 5.11 -25.81
N ALA A 472 -3.93 5.93 -25.32
CA ALA A 472 -5.38 5.70 -25.36
C ALA A 472 -5.94 5.89 -26.77
#